data_AF-A0A510L4X9-F1
#
_entry.id   AF-A0A510L4X9-F1
#
_cell.length_a   1.000
_cell.length_b   1.000
_cell.length_c   1.000
_cell.angle_alpha   90.00
_cell.angle_beta   90.00
_cell.angle_gamma   90.00
#
_symmetry.space_group_name_H-M   'P 1'
#
loop_
_entity.id
_entity.type
_entity.pdbx_description
1 polymer ?
#
loop_
_entity_poly.entity_id
_entity_poly.type
_entity_poly.pdbx_seq_one_letter_code
_entity_poly.pdbx_strand_id
1 'polypeptide(L)' 'MKNIFKILILILVGVSVASCELFSPSRWEEYNRSREERGRECYRDRYGNFYCEDTK' A
#
# COMPACT_ATOMS: atom_id res chain seq x y z
N MET A 1 10.34 1.23 -36.83
CA MET A 1 9.39 0.39 -36.05
C MET A 1 9.98 -0.16 -34.74
N LYS A 2 11.21 -0.69 -34.71
CA LYS A 2 11.82 -1.26 -33.48
C LYS A 2 11.88 -0.30 -32.28
N ASN A 3 12.07 1.01 -32.49
CA ASN A 3 12.22 1.98 -31.39
C ASN A 3 10.89 2.38 -30.75
N ILE A 4 9.78 2.36 -31.51
CA ILE A 4 8.44 2.66 -30.99
C ILE A 4 8.03 1.59 -29.96
N PHE A 5 8.28 0.31 -30.26
CA PHE A 5 8.02 -0.78 -29.32
C PHE A 5 8.82 -0.64 -28.02
N LYS A 6 10.08 -0.19 -28.08
CA LYS A 6 10.89 0.05 -26.88
C LYS A 6 10.30 1.15 -25.99
N ILE A 7 9.81 2.23 -26.59
CA ILE A 7 9.19 3.35 -25.85
C ILE A 7 7.87 2.90 -25.20
N LEU A 8 7.03 2.15 -25.92
CA LEU A 8 5.77 1.62 -25.38
C LEU A 8 6.01 0.69 -24.18
N ILE A 9 7.02 -0.18 -24.26
CA ILE A 9 7.40 -1.06 -23.15
C ILE A 9 7.86 -0.25 -21.93
N LEU A 10 8.68 0.78 -22.11
CA LEU A 10 9.13 1.63 -21.01
C LEU A 10 7.97 2.36 -20.31
N ILE A 11 7.00 2.85 -21.09
CA ILE A 11 5.80 3.51 -20.55
C ILE A 11 4.96 2.51 -19.74
N LEU A 12 4.70 1.32 -20.30
CA LEU A 12 3.94 0.26 -19.62
C LEU A 12 4.59 -0.16 -18.30
N VAL A 13 5.92 -0.35 -18.30
CA VAL A 13 6.68 -0.69 -17.10
C VAL A 13 6.60 0.46 -16.08
N GLY A 14 6.82 1.71 -16.52
CA GLY A 14 6.73 2.89 -15.65
C GLY A 14 5.36 3.04 -14.98
N VAL A 15 4.27 2.84 -15.74
CA VAL A 15 2.90 2.88 -15.19
C VAL A 15 2.68 1.74 -14.21
N SER A 16 3.13 0.52 -14.53
CA SER A 16 2.95 -0.66 -13.66
C SER A 16 3.60 -0.49 -12.28
N VAL A 17 4.80 0.09 -12.20
CA VAL A 17 5.49 0.31 -10.92
C VAL A 17 4.98 1.55 -10.19
N ALA A 18 4.56 2.60 -10.91
CA ALA A 18 3.95 3.78 -10.31
C ALA A 18 2.55 3.49 -9.72
N SER A 19 1.88 2.44 -10.18
CA SER A 19 0.53 2.05 -9.74
C SER A 19 0.45 1.73 -8.23
N CYS A 20 1.51 1.14 -7.65
CA CYS A 20 1.47 0.66 -6.27
C CYS A 20 1.64 1.78 -5.23
N GLU A 21 2.45 2.80 -5.54
CA GLU A 21 2.84 3.85 -4.57
C GLU A 21 2.12 5.19 -4.87
N LEU A 22 1.90 5.52 -6.14
CA LEU A 22 1.44 6.86 -6.57
C LEU A 22 -0.08 7.05 -6.48
N PHE A 23 -0.86 5.97 -6.57
CA PHE A 23 -2.33 6.01 -6.64
C PHE A 23 -3.06 5.77 -5.31
N SER A 24 -2.36 5.67 -4.17
CA SER A 24 -3.02 5.41 -2.89
C SER A 24 -2.60 6.25 -1.67
N PRO A 25 -1.97 7.44 -1.77
CA PRO A 25 -1.72 8.24 -0.57
C PRO A 25 -3.02 8.55 0.21
N SER A 26 -4.11 8.89 -0.48
CA SER A 26 -5.43 9.12 0.14
C SER A 26 -6.05 7.85 0.72
N ARG A 27 -5.88 6.70 0.06
CA ARG A 27 -6.38 5.40 0.53
C ARG A 27 -5.66 4.94 1.81
N TRP A 28 -4.35 5.17 1.90
CA TRP A 28 -3.58 4.85 3.11
C TRP A 28 -3.94 5.77 4.26
N GLU A 29 -4.21 7.05 3.99
CA GLU A 29 -4.69 8.00 5.00
C GLU A 29 -6.07 7.59 5.54
N GLU A 30 -7.03 7.25 4.68
CA GLU A 30 -8.34 6.72 5.09
C GLU A 30 -8.22 5.39 5.84
N TYR A 31 -7.33 4.51 5.39
CA TYR A 31 -7.08 3.24 6.07
C TYR A 31 -6.51 3.47 7.47
N ASN A 32 -5.51 4.34 7.61
CA ASN A 32 -4.91 4.69 8.90
C ASN A 32 -5.94 5.35 9.81
N ARG A 33 -6.71 6.32 9.30
CA ARG A 33 -7.79 6.97 10.04
C ARG A 33 -8.86 5.97 10.49
N SER A 34 -9.27 5.03 9.63
CA SER A 34 -10.21 3.96 9.96
C SER A 34 -9.67 2.96 10.99
N ARG A 35 -8.34 2.81 11.09
CA ARG A 35 -7.69 1.98 12.13
C ARG A 35 -7.65 2.72 13.47
N GLU A 36 -7.32 4.01 13.45
CA GLU A 36 -7.37 4.89 14.62
C GLU A 36 -8.80 5.08 15.17
N GLU A 37 -9.79 5.25 14.29
CA GLU A 37 -11.21 5.41 14.66
C GLU A 37 -11.79 4.17 15.32
N ARG A 38 -11.43 2.97 14.83
CA ARG A 38 -11.82 1.71 15.47
C ARG A 38 -11.19 1.52 16.84
N GLY A 39 -10.17 2.32 17.19
CA GLY A 39 -9.46 2.21 18.46
C GLY A 39 -8.90 0.81 18.65
N ARG A 40 -8.26 0.24 17.62
CA ARG A 40 -7.63 -1.09 17.72
C ARG A 40 -6.23 -1.08 17.14
N GLU A 41 -5.27 -1.53 17.91
CA GLU A 41 -3.88 -1.69 17.49
C GLU A 41 -3.49 -3.16 17.50
N CYS A 42 -2.84 -3.63 16.44
CA CYS A 42 -2.48 -5.04 16.32
C CYS A 42 -0.97 -5.19 16.30
N TYR A 43 -0.47 -6.05 17.18
CA TYR A 43 0.94 -6.29 17.40
C TYR A 43 1.30 -7.71 16.98
N ARG A 44 2.60 -7.92 16.76
CA ARG A 44 3.19 -9.25 16.58
C ARG A 44 4.13 -9.52 17.75
N ASP A 45 3.89 -10.61 18.46
CA ASP A 45 4.76 -11.01 19.56
C ASP A 45 6.10 -11.60 19.06
N ARG A 46 7.03 -11.82 20.00
CA ARG A 46 8.34 -12.44 19.72
C ARG A 46 8.25 -13.90 19.24
N TYR A 47 7.09 -14.53 19.35
CA TYR A 47 6.81 -15.91 18.96
C TYR A 47 6.08 -16.00 17.62
N GLY A 48 5.75 -14.86 16.99
CA GLY A 48 5.06 -14.78 15.71
C GLY A 48 3.53 -14.77 15.79
N ASN A 49 2.95 -14.75 16.99
CA ASN A 49 1.49 -14.63 17.15
C ASN A 49 1.05 -13.18 16.94
N PHE A 50 -0.10 -13.02 16.29
CA PHE A 50 -0.76 -11.73 16.17
C PHE A 50 -1.84 -11.59 17.23
N TYR A 51 -1.87 -10.42 17.86
CA TYR A 51 -2.94 -10.04 18.78
C TYR A 51 -3.31 -8.58 18.56
N CYS A 52 -4.56 -8.22 18.85
CA CYS A 52 -5.03 -6.85 18.75
C CYS A 52 -5.56 -6.40 20.11
N GLU A 53 -5.23 -5.18 20.47
CA GLU A 53 -5.71 -4.52 21.67
C GLU A 53 -6.64 -3.39 21.26
N ASP A 54 -7.78 -3.29 21.95
CA ASP A 54 -8.63 -2.12 21.83
C ASP A 54 -7.99 -0.99 22.66
N THR A 55 -7.70 0.11 21.99
CA THR A 55 -7.05 1.31 22.53
C THR A 55 -8.05 2.41 22.91
N LYS A 56 -9.36 2.15 22.77
CA LYS A 56 -10.47 3.01 23.19
C LYS A 56 -11.58 2.25 23.89
#